data_AF-A0A2T1CT98-F1
#
_entry.id   AF-A0A2T1CT98-F1
#
_cell.length_a   1.000
_cell.length_b   1.000
_cell.length_c   1.000
_cell.angle_alpha   90.00
_cell.angle_beta   90.00
_cell.angle_gamma   90.00
#
_symmetry.space_group_name_H-M   'P 1'
#
loop_
_entity.id
_entity.type
_entity.pdbx_description
1 polymer ?
#
loop_
_entity_poly.entity_id
_entity_poly.type
_entity_poly.pdbx_seq_one_letter_code
_entity_poly.pdbx_strand_id
1 'polypeptide(L)'
;MNIYIPFLYSEKIKRPDKKFFLLSILGEDFLILLLTFSFASFYPWSNILGLFLLQVSFWCIYEIGYIENDILGEKFEDKAVLSYNYNSYEYSFQLWQPWVWAVVFSILGITVLNQEIAIEGVHLGVAIFGNAHQKLFQTSESFLYWIAFLLILRFLFHIYNQLNKQSRVWFYFLLQTCRYCGYLVLLTTNTVGLVLLISKILIRSMQYVLYRYMGGKNSDWPMDFPRYFFYLLIYLLILGAIAANERDISLLFNYQVLAIIAFCLFRGSKHFVKVFSQLMHVSKDGSNRLV
;
A
#
# COMPACT_ATOMS: atom_id res chain seq x y z
N MET A 1 -5.87 29.49 11.58
CA MET A 1 -5.66 28.07 11.93
C MET A 1 -6.01 27.26 10.69
N ASN A 2 -5.05 26.57 10.08
CA ASN A 2 -5.29 25.84 8.85
C ASN A 2 -5.99 24.50 9.15
N ILE A 3 -6.91 24.09 8.28
CA ILE A 3 -7.67 22.84 8.38
C ILE A 3 -6.91 21.73 7.68
N TYR A 4 -6.80 20.55 8.30
CA TYR A 4 -6.27 19.36 7.67
C TYR A 4 -7.27 18.79 6.66
N ILE A 5 -6.79 18.56 5.44
CA ILE A 5 -7.49 17.89 4.37
C ILE A 5 -6.70 16.62 4.02
N PRO A 6 -7.30 15.42 4.10
CA PRO A 6 -6.64 14.18 3.71
C PRO A 6 -5.98 14.27 2.34
N PHE A 7 -4.77 13.71 2.22
CA PHE A 7 -3.91 13.67 1.04
C PHE A 7 -3.33 15.01 0.56
N LEU A 8 -3.75 16.14 1.11
CA LEU A 8 -3.30 17.44 0.62
C LEU A 8 -1.79 17.61 0.80
N TYR A 9 -1.24 17.17 1.93
CA TYR A 9 0.20 17.20 2.17
C TYR A 9 0.94 16.33 1.15
N SER A 10 0.50 15.09 0.97
CA SER A 10 1.13 14.15 0.05
C SER A 10 1.10 14.63 -1.41
N GLU A 11 -0.02 15.22 -1.83
CA GLU A 11 -0.27 15.65 -3.21
C GLU A 11 0.43 16.97 -3.54
N LYS A 12 0.33 17.98 -2.67
CA LYS A 12 0.79 19.34 -2.96
C LYS A 12 2.19 19.63 -2.43
N ILE A 13 2.58 18.97 -1.34
CA ILE A 13 3.83 19.28 -0.63
C ILE A 13 4.83 18.16 -0.82
N LYS A 14 4.53 16.92 -0.43
CA LYS A 14 5.51 15.83 -0.54
C LYS A 14 5.87 15.51 -1.98
N ARG A 15 4.87 15.50 -2.89
CA ARG A 15 5.02 15.05 -4.28
C ARG A 15 4.27 15.94 -5.28
N PRO A 16 4.61 17.24 -5.35
CA PRO A 16 3.97 18.17 -6.28
C PRO A 16 4.11 17.68 -7.73
N ASP A 17 3.07 17.94 -8.52
CA ASP A 17 2.94 17.62 -9.96
C ASP A 17 3.04 16.15 -10.33
N LYS A 18 3.04 15.24 -9.35
CA LYS A 18 3.09 13.78 -9.60
C LYS A 18 1.72 13.13 -9.65
N LYS A 19 0.63 13.89 -9.45
CA LYS A 19 -0.74 13.34 -9.35
C LYS A 19 -0.76 12.14 -8.39
N PHE A 20 -0.14 12.31 -7.22
CA PHE A 20 0.25 11.21 -6.34
C PHE A 20 -0.97 10.42 -5.84
N PHE A 21 -2.04 11.11 -5.45
CA PHE A 21 -3.30 10.49 -5.06
C PHE A 21 -3.85 9.61 -6.17
N LEU A 22 -3.95 10.13 -7.40
CA LEU A 22 -4.50 9.37 -8.53
C LEU A 22 -3.58 8.22 -8.97
N LEU A 23 -2.30 8.47 -9.14
CA LEU A 23 -1.38 7.50 -9.77
C LEU A 23 -0.79 6.49 -8.80
N SER A 24 -0.51 6.89 -7.56
CA SER A 24 0.10 6.00 -6.57
C SER A 24 -0.93 5.46 -5.59
N ILE A 25 -1.80 6.31 -5.03
CA ILE A 25 -2.74 5.85 -4.00
C ILE A 25 -3.86 5.05 -4.65
N LEU A 26 -4.61 5.64 -5.60
CA LEU A 26 -5.66 4.93 -6.31
C LEU A 26 -5.09 3.94 -7.32
N GLY A 27 -4.27 4.42 -8.25
CA GLY A 27 -3.81 3.65 -9.41
C GLY A 27 -2.74 2.59 -9.11
N GLU A 28 -2.30 2.44 -7.87
CA GLU A 28 -1.34 1.40 -7.48
C GLU A 28 -1.73 0.75 -6.16
N ASP A 29 -1.74 1.50 -5.04
CA ASP A 29 -1.98 0.88 -3.73
C ASP A 29 -3.40 0.31 -3.63
N PHE A 30 -4.41 1.13 -3.93
CA PHE A 30 -5.81 0.73 -3.80
C PHE A 30 -6.18 -0.39 -4.79
N LEU A 31 -5.72 -0.32 -6.05
CA LEU A 31 -5.93 -1.41 -7.00
C LEU A 31 -5.30 -2.73 -6.55
N ILE A 32 -4.13 -2.70 -5.89
CA ILE A 32 -3.54 -3.91 -5.30
C ILE A 32 -4.43 -4.46 -4.20
N LEU A 33 -4.96 -3.60 -3.31
CA LEU A 33 -5.90 -4.04 -2.29
C LEU A 33 -7.18 -4.62 -2.89
N LEU A 34 -7.75 -4.00 -3.92
CA LEU A 34 -8.93 -4.54 -4.62
C LEU A 34 -8.65 -5.92 -5.21
N LEU A 35 -7.53 -6.07 -5.92
CA LEU A 35 -7.13 -7.35 -6.51
C LEU A 35 -6.87 -8.43 -5.45
N THR A 36 -6.43 -8.04 -4.24
CA THR A 36 -6.26 -8.96 -3.12
C THR A 36 -7.59 -9.36 -2.49
N PHE A 37 -8.41 -8.39 -2.09
CA PHE A 37 -9.53 -8.61 -1.16
C PHE A 37 -10.88 -8.80 -1.85
N SER A 38 -11.11 -8.19 -3.01
CA SER A 38 -12.44 -8.22 -3.64
C SER A 38 -12.80 -9.59 -4.24
N PHE A 39 -11.82 -10.42 -4.59
CA PHE A 39 -12.05 -11.78 -5.07
C PHE A 39 -12.43 -12.79 -3.96
N ALA A 40 -12.27 -12.40 -2.69
CA ALA A 40 -12.69 -13.21 -1.54
C ALA A 40 -14.06 -12.78 -0.99
N SER A 41 -14.65 -11.69 -1.49
CA SER A 41 -15.92 -11.14 -1.00
C SER A 41 -17.09 -11.50 -1.89
N PHE A 42 -18.22 -11.87 -1.27
CA PHE A 42 -19.50 -12.09 -1.95
C PHE A 42 -20.20 -10.79 -2.37
N TYR A 43 -19.81 -9.65 -1.80
CA TYR A 43 -20.42 -8.33 -2.03
C TYR A 43 -19.37 -7.32 -2.50
N PRO A 44 -18.98 -7.37 -3.78
CA PRO A 44 -17.79 -6.65 -4.27
C PRO A 44 -17.91 -5.12 -4.09
N TRP A 45 -19.10 -4.54 -4.21
CA TRP A 45 -19.27 -3.09 -4.13
C TRP A 45 -19.10 -2.52 -2.71
N SER A 46 -19.69 -3.20 -1.72
CA SER A 46 -19.51 -2.86 -0.31
C SER A 46 -18.06 -3.05 0.12
N ASN A 47 -17.43 -4.14 -0.32
CA ASN A 47 -16.01 -4.38 -0.11
C ASN A 47 -15.13 -3.27 -0.70
N ILE A 48 -15.37 -2.85 -1.95
CA ILE A 48 -14.66 -1.75 -2.61
C ILE A 48 -14.80 -0.45 -1.82
N LEU A 49 -16.02 -0.07 -1.43
CA LEU A 49 -16.27 1.18 -0.71
C LEU A 49 -15.66 1.14 0.71
N GLY A 50 -15.85 0.03 1.43
CA GLY A 50 -15.28 -0.18 2.75
C GLY A 50 -13.75 -0.11 2.74
N LEU A 51 -13.11 -0.81 1.80
CA LEU A 51 -11.66 -0.75 1.59
C LEU A 51 -11.19 0.66 1.26
N PHE A 52 -11.92 1.40 0.41
CA PHE A 52 -11.55 2.77 0.06
C PHE A 52 -11.57 3.67 1.30
N LEU A 53 -12.63 3.60 2.11
CA LEU A 53 -12.75 4.39 3.34
C LEU A 53 -11.64 4.04 4.34
N LEU A 54 -11.36 2.75 4.53
CA LEU A 54 -10.23 2.31 5.36
C LEU A 54 -8.88 2.76 4.81
N GLN A 55 -8.71 2.79 3.48
CA GLN A 55 -7.51 3.30 2.83
C GLN A 55 -7.32 4.79 3.10
N VAL A 56 -8.39 5.60 3.06
CA VAL A 56 -8.34 7.00 3.45
C VAL A 56 -7.97 7.14 4.94
N SER A 57 -8.59 6.34 5.81
CA SER A 57 -8.28 6.31 7.24
C SER A 57 -6.79 6.01 7.51
N PHE A 58 -6.25 4.96 6.88
CA PHE A 58 -4.84 4.60 6.92
C PHE A 58 -3.94 5.76 6.49
N TRP A 59 -4.27 6.41 5.37
CA TRP A 59 -3.44 7.48 4.83
C TRP A 59 -3.45 8.74 5.69
N CYS A 60 -4.52 9.02 6.42
CA CYS A 60 -4.52 10.13 7.38
C CYS A 60 -3.40 9.99 8.40
N ILE A 61 -3.18 8.78 8.92
CA ILE A 61 -2.10 8.49 9.87
C ILE A 61 -0.74 8.39 9.17
N TYR A 62 -0.71 7.80 7.98
CA TYR A 62 0.52 7.67 7.19
C TYR A 62 1.10 9.04 6.79
N GLU A 63 0.24 10.02 6.52
CA GLU A 63 0.65 11.39 6.21
C GLU A 63 1.34 12.07 7.38
N ILE A 64 0.85 11.89 8.62
CA ILE A 64 1.55 12.39 9.83
C ILE A 64 3.01 11.91 9.81
N GLY A 65 3.22 10.65 9.44
CA GLY A 65 4.56 10.07 9.30
C GLY A 65 5.43 10.79 8.26
N TYR A 66 4.86 11.12 7.10
CA TYR A 66 5.56 11.90 6.07
C TYR A 66 5.91 13.32 6.50
N ILE A 67 5.00 13.98 7.21
CA ILE A 67 5.21 15.32 7.74
C ILE A 67 6.35 15.29 8.76
N GLU A 68 6.27 14.39 9.75
CA GLU A 68 7.31 14.22 10.77
C GLU A 68 8.66 13.86 10.14
N ASN A 69 8.66 13.07 9.07
CA ASN A 69 9.88 12.72 8.32
C ASN A 69 10.55 13.95 7.71
N ASP A 70 9.77 14.87 7.11
CA ASP A 70 10.31 16.07 6.48
C ASP A 70 10.81 17.08 7.53
N ILE A 71 10.07 17.27 8.62
CA ILE A 71 10.48 18.15 9.74
C ILE A 71 11.81 17.67 10.36
N LEU A 72 11.92 16.37 10.64
CA LEU A 72 13.16 15.80 11.18
C LEU A 72 14.28 15.79 10.13
N GLY A 73 13.93 15.60 8.87
CA GLY A 73 14.85 15.70 7.74
C GLY A 73 15.51 17.08 7.69
N GLU A 74 14.71 18.14 7.69
CA GLU A 74 15.16 19.54 7.71
C GLU A 74 16.07 19.82 8.92
N LYS A 75 15.69 19.34 10.10
CA LYS A 75 16.39 19.66 11.35
C LYS A 75 17.72 18.92 11.52
N PHE A 76 17.81 17.66 11.05
CA PHE A 76 18.91 16.76 11.42
C PHE A 76 19.66 16.15 10.24
N GLU A 77 19.23 16.32 8.99
CA GLU A 77 19.91 15.75 7.83
C GLU A 77 20.65 16.81 7.00
N ASP A 78 21.98 16.67 6.86
CA ASP A 78 22.82 17.57 6.04
C ASP A 78 22.35 17.71 4.58
N LYS A 79 21.70 16.66 4.06
CA LYS A 79 21.14 16.58 2.70
C LYS A 79 19.71 16.07 2.78
N ALA A 80 18.84 16.84 3.44
CA ALA A 80 17.41 16.57 3.47
C ALA A 80 16.83 16.61 2.04
N VAL A 81 16.01 15.62 1.70
CA VAL A 81 15.34 15.56 0.39
C VAL A 81 13.92 16.11 0.54
N LEU A 82 13.82 17.44 0.56
CA LEU A 82 12.57 18.17 0.64
C LEU A 82 12.08 18.55 -0.77
N SER A 83 10.77 18.74 -0.93
CA SER A 83 10.23 19.24 -2.20
C SER A 83 10.41 20.76 -2.31
N TYR A 84 10.29 21.28 -3.53
CA TYR A 84 10.32 22.72 -3.75
C TYR A 84 9.12 23.46 -3.12
N ASN A 85 8.03 22.74 -2.81
CA ASN A 85 6.84 23.29 -2.16
C ASN A 85 6.87 23.20 -0.63
N TYR A 86 7.90 22.58 -0.04
CA TYR A 86 7.98 22.40 1.41
C TYR A 86 8.03 23.75 2.15
N ASN A 87 8.93 24.65 1.73
CA ASN A 87 9.10 25.96 2.38
C ASN A 87 7.98 26.96 2.05
N SER A 88 7.26 26.76 0.94
CA SER A 88 6.17 27.67 0.52
C SER A 88 4.85 27.37 1.21
N TYR A 89 4.76 26.26 1.95
CA TYR A 89 3.56 25.86 2.65
C TYR A 89 3.70 26.07 4.15
N GLU A 90 2.97 27.05 4.69
CA GLU A 90 2.81 27.19 6.15
C GLU A 90 1.94 26.04 6.68
N TYR A 91 2.60 24.93 6.98
CA TYR A 91 2.00 23.80 7.64
C TYR A 91 1.65 24.20 9.09
N SER A 92 0.37 24.45 9.36
CA SER A 92 -0.09 24.94 10.67
C SER A 92 -1.34 24.26 11.22
N PHE A 93 -1.69 23.06 10.74
CA PHE A 93 -2.77 22.28 11.34
C PHE A 93 -2.27 21.46 12.54
N GLN A 94 -3.19 21.20 13.47
CA GLN A 94 -2.89 20.47 14.69
C GLN A 94 -2.90 18.95 14.43
N LEU A 95 -1.93 18.22 14.97
CA LEU A 95 -1.72 16.79 14.70
C LEU A 95 -2.87 15.86 15.17
N TRP A 96 -3.85 16.36 15.92
CA TRP A 96 -5.06 15.59 16.24
C TRP A 96 -6.07 15.55 15.08
N GLN A 97 -6.03 16.50 14.15
CA GLN A 97 -7.02 16.58 13.07
C GLN A 97 -6.99 15.35 12.14
N PRO A 98 -5.82 14.82 11.71
CA PRO A 98 -5.80 13.58 10.93
C PRO A 98 -6.32 12.36 11.70
N TRP A 99 -6.20 12.33 13.03
CA TRP A 99 -6.80 11.26 13.84
C TRP A 99 -8.32 11.30 13.81
N VAL A 100 -8.91 12.49 13.85
CA VAL A 100 -10.37 12.64 13.74
C VAL A 100 -10.86 12.12 12.39
N TRP A 101 -10.21 12.51 11.29
CA TRP A 101 -10.54 11.96 9.98
C TRP A 101 -10.32 10.46 9.88
N ALA A 102 -9.22 9.94 10.44
CA ALA A 102 -8.95 8.51 10.47
C ALA A 102 -10.08 7.76 11.18
N VAL A 103 -10.52 8.23 12.34
CA VAL A 103 -11.63 7.64 13.11
C VAL A 103 -12.95 7.70 12.34
N VAL A 104 -13.29 8.85 11.75
CA VAL A 104 -14.53 9.00 10.97
C VAL A 104 -14.55 8.01 9.80
N PHE A 105 -13.48 7.95 9.02
CA PHE A 105 -13.39 7.01 7.90
C PHE A 105 -13.32 5.55 8.34
N SER A 106 -12.74 5.24 9.50
CA SER A 106 -12.79 3.89 10.09
C SER A 106 -14.21 3.47 10.44
N ILE A 107 -14.97 4.33 11.12
CA ILE A 107 -16.37 4.04 11.50
C ILE A 107 -17.18 3.78 10.23
N LEU A 108 -17.08 4.67 9.23
CA LEU A 108 -17.80 4.52 7.96
C LEU A 108 -17.38 3.25 7.22
N GLY A 109 -16.08 3.01 7.07
CA GLY A 109 -15.56 1.85 6.35
C GLY A 109 -15.96 0.52 6.97
N ILE A 110 -15.82 0.39 8.29
CA ILE A 110 -16.19 -0.83 9.03
C ILE A 110 -17.70 -1.03 9.02
N THR A 111 -18.48 0.04 9.14
CA THR A 111 -19.95 -0.05 9.04
C THR A 111 -20.37 -0.58 7.67
N VAL A 112 -19.76 -0.08 6.59
CA VAL A 112 -20.03 -0.55 5.21
C VAL A 112 -19.64 -2.02 5.05
N LEU A 113 -18.48 -2.45 5.56
CA LEU A 113 -18.04 -3.86 5.50
C LEU A 113 -18.96 -4.78 6.31
N ASN A 114 -19.45 -4.34 7.48
CA ASN A 114 -20.27 -5.16 8.38
C ASN A 114 -21.78 -5.10 8.06
N GLN A 115 -22.21 -4.28 7.09
CA GLN A 115 -23.62 -4.28 6.65
C GLN A 115 -24.04 -5.64 6.09
N GLU A 116 -23.08 -6.44 5.62
CA GLU A 116 -23.26 -7.72 4.93
C GLU A 116 -23.77 -8.87 5.83
N ILE A 117 -23.57 -8.82 7.15
CA ILE A 117 -24.01 -9.91 8.06
C ILE A 117 -25.55 -9.96 8.23
N ALA A 118 -26.28 -8.95 7.76
CA ALA A 118 -27.73 -8.84 7.98
C ALA A 118 -28.61 -9.26 6.78
N ILE A 119 -28.05 -9.55 5.61
CA ILE A 119 -28.85 -9.76 4.38
C ILE A 119 -29.13 -11.24 4.09
N GLU A 120 -28.42 -12.19 4.71
CA GLU A 120 -28.64 -13.64 4.52
C GLU A 120 -29.75 -14.25 5.42
N GLY A 121 -30.51 -13.45 6.18
CA GLY A 121 -31.54 -13.97 7.08
C GLY A 121 -32.78 -13.10 7.18
N VAL A 122 -33.65 -13.15 6.17
CA VAL A 122 -34.96 -12.47 6.24
C VAL A 122 -35.96 -13.33 7.02
N HIS A 123 -35.97 -13.17 8.34
CA HIS A 123 -37.21 -13.01 9.11
C HIS A 123 -37.28 -11.52 9.51
N LEU A 124 -37.92 -10.72 8.64
CA LEU A 124 -37.90 -9.25 8.65
C LEU A 124 -38.52 -8.58 9.90
N GLY A 125 -39.11 -9.32 10.84
CA GLY A 125 -39.81 -8.76 12.01
C GLY A 125 -39.07 -8.87 13.35
N VAL A 126 -38.13 -9.81 13.52
CA VAL A 126 -37.53 -10.14 14.83
C VAL A 126 -36.01 -9.93 14.86
N ALA A 127 -35.33 -9.95 13.71
CA ALA A 127 -33.88 -9.80 13.61
C ALA A 127 -33.35 -8.37 13.91
N ILE A 128 -34.22 -7.35 13.85
CA ILE A 128 -33.82 -5.94 14.04
C ILE A 128 -33.43 -5.66 15.50
N PHE A 129 -34.07 -6.31 16.47
CA PHE A 129 -33.79 -6.08 17.90
C PHE A 129 -32.99 -7.23 18.56
N GLY A 130 -33.09 -8.47 18.06
CA GLY A 130 -32.36 -9.62 18.61
C GLY A 130 -30.86 -9.66 18.29
N ASN A 131 -30.48 -9.22 17.08
CA ASN A 131 -29.09 -9.32 16.59
C ASN A 131 -28.34 -7.97 16.59
N ALA A 132 -28.99 -6.88 17.01
CA ALA A 132 -28.37 -5.57 17.09
C ALA A 132 -27.18 -5.56 18.05
N HIS A 133 -27.30 -6.25 19.19
CA HIS A 133 -26.22 -6.30 20.19
C HIS A 133 -24.99 -7.05 19.66
N GLN A 134 -25.17 -8.19 19.00
CA GLN A 134 -24.08 -8.97 18.38
C GLN A 134 -23.41 -8.20 17.23
N LYS A 135 -24.21 -7.52 16.38
CA LYS A 135 -23.68 -6.71 15.27
C LYS A 135 -22.92 -5.47 15.75
N LEU A 136 -23.41 -4.83 16.81
CA LEU A 136 -22.71 -3.73 17.49
C LEU A 136 -21.40 -4.21 18.11
N PHE A 137 -21.41 -5.38 18.76
CA PHE A 137 -20.22 -5.97 19.36
C PHE A 137 -19.15 -6.27 18.30
N GLN A 138 -19.49 -6.96 17.21
CA GLN A 138 -18.54 -7.24 16.12
C GLN A 138 -18.00 -5.98 15.43
N THR A 139 -18.85 -4.97 15.26
CA THR A 139 -18.43 -3.66 14.72
C THR A 139 -17.47 -2.95 15.67
N SER A 140 -17.71 -3.06 16.98
CA SER A 140 -16.83 -2.48 17.99
C SER A 140 -15.47 -3.20 18.06
N GLU A 141 -15.43 -4.54 17.95
CA GLU A 141 -14.18 -5.31 17.91
C GLU A 141 -13.35 -4.96 16.67
N SER A 142 -13.99 -4.92 15.49
CA SER A 142 -13.35 -4.52 14.24
C SER A 142 -12.78 -3.11 14.34
N PHE A 143 -13.52 -2.18 14.97
CA PHE A 143 -13.05 -0.83 15.20
C PHE A 143 -11.84 -0.80 16.14
N LEU A 144 -11.87 -1.54 17.25
CA LEU A 144 -10.74 -1.65 18.18
C LEU A 144 -9.49 -2.20 17.50
N TYR A 145 -9.61 -3.27 16.73
CA TYR A 145 -8.48 -3.85 16.00
C TYR A 145 -7.89 -2.87 14.98
N TRP A 146 -8.75 -2.15 14.24
CA TRP A 146 -8.29 -1.16 13.28
C TRP A 146 -7.57 0.03 13.95
N ILE A 147 -8.14 0.56 15.03
CA ILE A 147 -7.52 1.66 15.78
C ILE A 147 -6.20 1.21 16.42
N ALA A 148 -6.15 0.01 16.99
CA ALA A 148 -4.90 -0.57 17.50
C ALA A 148 -3.84 -0.69 16.39
N PHE A 149 -4.24 -1.15 15.20
CA PHE A 149 -3.36 -1.18 14.04
C PHE A 149 -2.85 0.21 13.63
N LEU A 150 -3.72 1.24 13.60
CA LEU A 150 -3.32 2.62 13.30
C LEU A 150 -2.34 3.20 14.34
N LEU A 151 -2.52 2.87 15.62
CA LEU A 151 -1.59 3.25 16.69
C LEU A 151 -0.23 2.57 16.49
N ILE A 152 -0.21 1.28 16.17
CA ILE A 152 1.03 0.55 15.85
C ILE A 152 1.71 1.19 14.63
N LEU A 153 0.96 1.49 13.56
CA LEU A 153 1.48 2.17 12.38
C LEU A 153 2.14 3.51 12.75
N ARG A 154 1.46 4.35 13.54
CA ARG A 154 1.99 5.63 13.99
C ARG A 154 3.30 5.46 14.77
N PHE A 155 3.34 4.49 15.67
CA PHE A 155 4.50 4.18 16.49
C PHE A 155 5.69 3.69 15.64
N LEU A 156 5.44 2.79 14.69
CA LEU A 156 6.47 2.30 13.77
C LEU A 156 7.03 3.42 12.89
N PHE A 157 6.17 4.33 12.43
CA PHE A 157 6.61 5.49 11.66
C PHE A 157 7.45 6.45 12.52
N HIS A 158 7.06 6.65 13.79
CA HIS A 158 7.85 7.44 14.72
C HIS A 158 9.26 6.86 14.87
N ILE A 159 9.39 5.55 15.14
CA ILE A 159 10.70 4.90 15.24
C ILE A 159 11.47 5.05 13.92
N TYR A 160 10.83 4.74 12.78
CA TYR A 160 11.44 4.88 11.46
C TYR A 160 12.04 6.28 11.26
N ASN A 161 11.33 7.33 11.67
CA ASN A 161 11.76 8.71 11.50
C ASN A 161 12.97 9.07 12.38
N GLN A 162 13.08 8.51 13.58
CA GLN A 162 14.20 8.74 14.51
C GLN A 162 15.48 7.96 14.15
N LEU A 163 15.37 6.91 13.33
CA LEU A 163 16.53 6.12 12.92
C LEU A 163 17.37 6.84 11.87
N ASN A 164 18.67 6.52 11.86
CA ASN A 164 19.58 6.97 10.80
C ASN A 164 19.18 6.39 9.42
N LYS A 165 19.69 6.98 8.34
CA LYS A 165 19.30 6.64 6.96
C LYS A 165 19.54 5.16 6.60
N GLN A 166 20.56 4.53 7.17
CA GLN A 166 20.93 3.14 6.87
C GLN A 166 20.03 2.14 7.60
N SER A 167 19.77 2.37 8.89
CA SER A 167 18.88 1.53 9.71
C SER A 167 17.42 1.64 9.31
N ARG A 168 16.99 2.78 8.72
CA ARG A 168 15.64 2.97 8.16
C ARG A 168 15.25 1.90 7.13
N VAL A 169 16.20 1.23 6.48
CA VAL A 169 15.93 0.17 5.49
C VAL A 169 15.09 -0.96 6.09
N TRP A 170 15.39 -1.39 7.30
CA TRP A 170 14.68 -2.49 7.96
C TRP A 170 13.26 -2.12 8.37
N PHE A 171 13.08 -0.92 8.92
CA PHE A 171 11.75 -0.41 9.28
C PHE A 171 10.91 -0.05 8.05
N TYR A 172 11.53 0.28 6.92
CA TYR A 172 10.79 0.49 5.68
C TYR A 172 10.05 -0.78 5.24
N PHE A 173 10.69 -1.96 5.35
CA PHE A 173 10.03 -3.24 5.08
C PHE A 173 8.79 -3.41 5.94
N LEU A 174 8.91 -3.17 7.25
CA LEU A 174 7.80 -3.26 8.19
C LEU A 174 6.68 -2.26 7.87
N LEU A 175 7.01 -1.01 7.51
CA LEU A 175 6.02 -0.02 7.07
C LEU A 175 5.32 -0.42 5.77
N GLN A 176 6.03 -1.07 4.83
CA GLN A 176 5.37 -1.63 3.63
C GLN A 176 4.46 -2.79 4.01
N THR A 177 4.86 -3.65 4.96
CA THR A 177 3.98 -4.70 5.49
C THR A 177 2.72 -4.10 6.09
N CYS A 178 2.80 -3.07 6.94
CA CYS A 178 1.60 -2.39 7.44
C CYS A 178 0.75 -1.80 6.31
N ARG A 179 1.37 -1.19 5.29
CA ARG A 179 0.66 -0.57 4.16
C ARG A 179 -0.19 -1.54 3.34
N TYR A 180 0.25 -2.78 3.19
CA TYR A 180 -0.44 -3.76 2.34
C TYR A 180 -1.13 -4.86 3.14
N CYS A 181 -0.48 -5.41 4.17
CA CYS A 181 -1.03 -6.46 5.02
C CYS A 181 -1.87 -5.91 6.19
N GLY A 182 -1.87 -4.61 6.48
CA GLY A 182 -2.64 -4.04 7.59
C GLY A 182 -4.15 -4.30 7.50
N TYR A 183 -4.67 -4.43 6.28
CA TYR A 183 -6.08 -4.75 6.02
C TYR A 183 -6.44 -6.19 6.41
N LEU A 184 -5.46 -7.09 6.56
CA LEU A 184 -5.70 -8.46 7.03
C LEU A 184 -6.19 -8.52 8.49
N VAL A 185 -6.08 -7.40 9.22
CA VAL A 185 -6.64 -7.27 10.56
C VAL A 185 -8.18 -7.35 10.54
N LEU A 186 -8.81 -6.97 9.42
CA LEU A 186 -10.27 -6.96 9.28
C LEU A 186 -10.78 -7.88 8.16
N LEU A 187 -10.01 -8.03 7.08
CA LEU A 187 -10.43 -8.75 5.88
C LEU A 187 -9.60 -10.02 5.71
N THR A 188 -10.23 -11.08 5.21
CA THR A 188 -9.52 -12.29 4.78
C THR A 188 -9.20 -12.22 3.29
N THR A 189 -8.17 -12.95 2.87
CA THR A 189 -7.80 -13.14 1.47
C THR A 189 -7.44 -14.60 1.24
N ASN A 190 -7.52 -15.04 -0.01
CA ASN A 190 -6.98 -16.32 -0.44
C ASN A 190 -5.46 -16.26 -0.66
N THR A 191 -4.85 -17.42 -0.95
CA THR A 191 -3.41 -17.58 -1.21
C THR A 191 -2.92 -16.68 -2.34
N VAL A 192 -3.69 -16.57 -3.43
CA VAL A 192 -3.37 -15.76 -4.61
C VAL A 192 -3.22 -14.28 -4.22
N GLY A 193 -4.19 -13.74 -3.48
CA GLY A 193 -4.15 -12.37 -2.99
C GLY A 193 -3.05 -12.14 -1.95
N LEU A 194 -2.72 -13.13 -1.10
CA LEU A 194 -1.63 -13.03 -0.14
C LEU A 194 -0.26 -12.96 -0.84
N VAL A 195 -0.04 -13.79 -1.86
CA VAL A 195 1.20 -13.75 -2.67
C VAL A 195 1.33 -12.39 -3.36
N LEU A 196 0.22 -11.79 -3.83
CA LEU A 196 0.22 -10.46 -4.41
C LEU A 196 0.77 -9.38 -3.45
N LEU A 197 0.32 -9.42 -2.18
CA LEU A 197 0.80 -8.50 -1.13
C LEU A 197 2.29 -8.71 -0.85
N ILE A 198 2.71 -9.97 -0.67
CA ILE A 198 4.11 -10.32 -0.37
C ILE A 198 5.03 -9.86 -1.50
N SER A 199 4.70 -10.18 -2.75
CA SER A 199 5.50 -9.75 -3.90
C SER A 199 5.60 -8.23 -4.00
N LYS A 200 4.53 -7.51 -3.62
CA LYS A 200 4.53 -6.04 -3.63
C LYS A 200 5.45 -5.46 -2.56
N ILE A 201 5.38 -6.00 -1.34
CA ILE A 201 6.21 -5.61 -0.21
C ILE A 201 7.68 -5.85 -0.55
N LEU A 202 8.01 -7.02 -1.10
CA LEU A 202 9.38 -7.38 -1.49
C LEU A 202 9.94 -6.40 -2.52
N ILE A 203 9.21 -6.14 -3.61
CA ILE A 203 9.71 -5.22 -4.65
C ILE A 203 9.91 -3.81 -4.13
N ARG A 204 8.97 -3.26 -3.34
CA ARG A 204 9.17 -1.93 -2.78
C ARG A 204 10.34 -1.88 -1.82
N SER A 205 10.54 -2.93 -1.03
CA SER A 205 11.64 -3.01 -0.08
C SER A 205 12.99 -3.15 -0.79
N MET A 206 13.08 -4.01 -1.82
CA MET A 206 14.27 -4.13 -2.67
C MET A 206 14.64 -2.79 -3.30
N GLN A 207 13.67 -2.08 -3.87
CA GLN A 207 13.92 -0.75 -4.44
C GLN A 207 14.45 0.24 -3.40
N TYR A 208 13.91 0.21 -2.19
CA TYR A 208 14.36 1.11 -1.13
C TYR A 208 15.75 0.77 -0.60
N VAL A 209 16.06 -0.53 -0.47
CA VAL A 209 17.42 -1.03 -0.15
C VAL A 209 18.40 -0.51 -1.21
N LEU A 210 18.13 -0.76 -2.49
CA LEU A 210 19.00 -0.33 -3.59
C LEU A 210 19.17 1.19 -3.63
N TYR A 211 18.08 1.95 -3.48
CA TYR A 211 18.14 3.40 -3.38
C TYR A 211 19.07 3.86 -2.24
N ARG A 212 19.04 3.22 -1.07
CA ARG A 212 19.87 3.63 0.07
C ARG A 212 21.33 3.21 -0.07
N TYR A 213 21.60 1.99 -0.51
CA TYR A 213 22.97 1.47 -0.59
C TYR A 213 23.74 1.99 -1.81
N MET A 214 23.06 2.40 -2.89
CA MET A 214 23.73 2.89 -4.10
C MET A 214 23.99 4.39 -4.10
N GLY A 215 23.56 5.14 -3.08
CA GLY A 215 23.84 6.59 -2.96
C GLY A 215 22.65 7.50 -3.23
N GLY A 216 21.42 6.96 -3.31
CA GLY A 216 20.19 7.74 -3.41
C GLY A 216 20.07 8.51 -4.72
N LYS A 217 19.63 9.78 -4.66
CA LYS A 217 19.51 10.66 -5.84
C LYS A 217 20.85 10.96 -6.54
N ASN A 218 21.98 10.71 -5.87
CA ASN A 218 23.33 10.94 -6.41
C ASN A 218 23.93 9.67 -7.03
N SER A 219 23.16 8.59 -7.11
CA SER A 219 23.62 7.32 -7.66
C SER A 219 23.36 7.22 -9.16
N ASP A 220 24.25 6.53 -9.88
CA ASP A 220 24.07 6.10 -11.28
C ASP A 220 22.97 5.03 -11.43
N TRP A 221 22.23 4.73 -10.35
CA TRP A 221 21.16 3.77 -10.41
C TRP A 221 20.09 4.24 -11.39
N PRO A 222 19.66 3.39 -12.34
CA PRO A 222 18.62 3.77 -13.27
C PRO A 222 17.36 4.13 -12.48
N MET A 223 16.98 5.40 -12.56
CA MET A 223 15.65 5.93 -12.13
C MET A 223 14.49 5.08 -12.68
N ASP A 224 14.76 4.32 -13.74
CA ASP A 224 13.86 3.45 -14.48
C ASP A 224 13.99 1.96 -14.12
N PHE A 225 14.13 1.60 -12.84
CA PHE A 225 14.04 0.19 -12.45
C PHE A 225 12.70 -0.40 -12.92
N PRO A 226 12.69 -1.53 -13.68
CA PRO A 226 11.48 -2.10 -14.29
C PRO A 226 10.61 -2.80 -13.24
N ARG A 227 10.01 -2.00 -12.37
CA ARG A 227 9.39 -2.41 -11.10
C ARG A 227 8.26 -3.42 -11.28
N TYR A 228 7.40 -3.19 -12.27
CA TYR A 228 6.26 -4.06 -12.58
C TYR A 228 6.68 -5.38 -13.23
N PHE A 229 7.81 -5.40 -13.96
CA PHE A 229 8.37 -6.65 -14.50
C PHE A 229 8.82 -7.56 -13.36
N PHE A 230 9.67 -7.04 -12.46
CA PHE A 230 10.15 -7.82 -11.31
C PHE A 230 9.02 -8.16 -10.33
N TYR A 231 8.03 -7.29 -10.16
CA TYR A 231 6.85 -7.58 -9.36
C TYR A 231 6.08 -8.78 -9.89
N LEU A 232 5.78 -8.79 -11.20
CA LEU A 232 5.09 -9.92 -11.81
C LEU A 232 5.96 -11.19 -11.78
N LEU A 233 7.26 -11.08 -12.00
CA LEU A 233 8.18 -12.21 -11.93
C LEU A 233 8.18 -12.85 -10.53
N ILE A 234 8.39 -12.07 -9.47
CA ILE A 234 8.39 -12.58 -8.09
C ILE A 234 7.03 -13.20 -7.75
N TYR A 235 5.94 -12.55 -8.18
CA TYR A 235 4.58 -13.06 -7.99
C TYR A 235 4.39 -14.44 -8.62
N LEU A 236 4.75 -14.60 -9.90
CA LEU A 236 4.62 -15.87 -10.62
C LEU A 236 5.56 -16.94 -10.07
N LEU A 237 6.77 -16.59 -9.63
CA LEU A 237 7.70 -17.55 -9.03
C LEU A 237 7.20 -18.09 -7.69
N ILE A 238 6.71 -17.22 -6.80
CA ILE A 238 6.17 -17.64 -5.49
C ILE A 238 4.90 -18.46 -5.70
N LEU A 239 3.97 -17.97 -6.53
CA LEU A 239 2.71 -18.68 -6.79
C LEU A 239 2.96 -20.02 -7.49
N GLY A 240 3.89 -20.07 -8.44
CA GLY A 240 4.30 -21.29 -9.13
C GLY A 240 4.92 -22.33 -8.18
N ALA A 241 5.75 -21.88 -7.23
CA ALA A 241 6.31 -22.77 -6.21
C ALA A 241 5.22 -23.36 -5.31
N ILE A 242 4.24 -22.56 -4.90
CA ILE A 242 3.09 -23.02 -4.10
C ILE A 242 2.23 -23.99 -4.91
N ALA A 243 1.88 -23.65 -6.15
CA ALA A 243 1.08 -24.50 -7.02
C ALA A 243 1.76 -25.86 -7.30
N ALA A 244 3.08 -25.88 -7.48
CA ALA A 244 3.84 -27.10 -7.63
C ALA A 244 3.85 -27.96 -6.35
N ASN A 245 3.97 -27.31 -5.18
CA ASN A 245 3.93 -27.99 -3.88
C ASN A 245 2.56 -28.61 -3.58
N GLU A 246 1.48 -27.88 -3.86
CA GLU A 246 0.10 -28.33 -3.67
C GLU A 246 -0.39 -29.27 -4.78
N ARG A 247 0.38 -29.40 -5.88
CA ARG A 247 0.00 -30.11 -7.10
C ARG A 247 -1.31 -29.61 -7.71
N ASP A 248 -1.61 -28.34 -7.50
CA ASP A 248 -2.82 -27.68 -7.99
C ASP A 248 -2.47 -26.58 -8.99
N ILE A 249 -2.54 -26.94 -10.27
CA ILE A 249 -2.29 -26.02 -11.38
C ILE A 249 -3.41 -24.95 -11.47
N SER A 250 -4.60 -25.21 -10.92
CA SER A 250 -5.71 -24.25 -10.97
C SER A 250 -5.41 -22.95 -10.24
N LEU A 251 -4.49 -22.97 -9.26
CA LEU A 251 -3.97 -21.79 -8.59
C LEU A 251 -3.32 -20.78 -9.55
N LEU A 252 -2.71 -21.25 -10.64
CA LEU A 252 -2.08 -20.41 -11.65
C LEU A 252 -3.06 -19.90 -12.71
N PHE A 253 -4.16 -20.61 -12.92
CA PHE A 253 -5.13 -20.35 -14.00
C PHE A 253 -6.51 -19.99 -13.46
N ASN A 254 -6.56 -18.95 -12.63
CA ASN A 254 -7.83 -18.37 -12.17
C ASN A 254 -7.99 -16.91 -12.58
N TYR A 255 -9.21 -16.40 -12.49
CA TYR A 255 -9.55 -15.04 -12.91
C TYR A 255 -8.80 -13.96 -12.13
N GLN A 256 -8.47 -14.20 -10.86
CA GLN A 256 -7.71 -13.26 -10.04
C GLN A 256 -6.26 -13.13 -10.54
N VAL A 257 -5.61 -14.25 -10.85
CA VAL A 257 -4.26 -14.27 -11.45
C VAL A 257 -4.25 -13.56 -12.80
N LEU A 258 -5.24 -13.81 -13.65
CA LEU A 258 -5.37 -13.12 -14.94
C LEU A 258 -5.55 -11.61 -14.77
N ALA A 259 -6.37 -11.18 -13.82
CA ALA A 259 -6.56 -9.76 -13.50
C ALA A 259 -5.27 -9.10 -12.99
N ILE A 260 -4.50 -9.81 -12.14
CA ILE A 260 -3.20 -9.35 -11.64
C ILE A 260 -2.18 -9.23 -12.77
N ILE A 261 -2.09 -10.22 -13.66
CA ILE A 261 -1.23 -10.18 -14.84
C ILE A 261 -1.59 -8.98 -15.72
N ALA A 262 -2.88 -8.83 -16.04
CA ALA A 262 -3.37 -7.72 -16.86
C ALA A 262 -3.04 -6.36 -16.24
N PHE A 263 -3.25 -6.20 -14.92
CA PHE A 263 -2.88 -5.00 -14.18
C PHE A 263 -1.38 -4.70 -14.29
N CYS A 264 -0.52 -5.70 -14.03
CA CYS A 264 0.93 -5.55 -14.10
C CYS A 264 1.41 -5.21 -15.51
N LEU A 265 0.87 -5.84 -16.55
CA LEU A 265 1.22 -5.58 -17.94
C LEU A 265 0.77 -4.19 -18.39
N PHE A 266 -0.47 -3.80 -18.07
CA PHE A 266 -1.00 -2.48 -18.42
C PHE A 266 -0.19 -1.37 -17.75
N ARG A 267 -0.03 -1.46 -16.42
CA ARG A 267 0.65 -0.43 -15.63
C ARG A 267 2.16 -0.41 -15.87
N GLY A 268 2.73 -1.58 -16.17
CA GLY A 268 4.15 -1.79 -16.40
C GLY A 268 4.58 -1.80 -17.86
N SER A 269 3.71 -1.52 -18.83
CA SER A 269 3.97 -1.73 -20.27
C SER A 269 5.34 -1.21 -20.72
N LYS A 270 5.69 0.03 -20.35
CA LYS A 270 7.01 0.62 -20.64
C LYS A 270 8.18 -0.14 -20.01
N HIS A 271 8.01 -0.69 -18.81
CA HIS A 271 9.02 -1.51 -18.15
C HIS A 271 9.25 -2.83 -18.90
N PHE A 272 8.19 -3.49 -19.35
CA PHE A 272 8.30 -4.72 -20.13
C PHE A 272 8.98 -4.44 -21.48
N VAL A 273 8.52 -3.43 -22.22
CA VAL A 273 9.15 -3.01 -23.48
C VAL A 273 10.64 -2.72 -23.28
N LYS A 274 11.00 -2.00 -22.21
CA LYS A 274 12.40 -1.71 -21.89
C LYS A 274 13.22 -2.98 -21.68
N VAL A 275 12.76 -3.88 -20.81
CA VAL A 275 13.47 -5.14 -20.52
C VAL A 275 13.64 -5.97 -21.79
N PHE A 276 12.57 -6.15 -22.57
CA PHE A 276 12.64 -6.92 -23.81
C PHE A 276 13.51 -6.24 -24.88
N SER A 277 13.50 -4.91 -24.98
CA SER A 277 14.36 -4.20 -25.94
C SER A 277 15.85 -4.26 -25.59
N GLN A 278 16.18 -4.51 -24.31
CA GLN A 278 17.56 -4.67 -23.84
C GLN A 278 18.07 -6.11 -23.99
N LEU A 279 17.24 -7.07 -24.39
CA LEU A 279 17.67 -8.42 -24.68
C LEU A 279 18.46 -8.43 -26.00
N MET A 280 19.78 -8.25 -25.88
CA MET A 280 20.72 -8.38 -26.98
C MET A 280 21.64 -9.56 -26.73
N HIS A 281 22.00 -10.27 -27.81
CA HIS A 281 23.04 -11.28 -27.73
C HIS A 281 24.35 -10.63 -27.30
N VAL A 282 25.12 -11.26 -26.40
CA VAL A 282 26.35 -10.71 -25.82
C VAL A 282 27.34 -10.23 -26.90
N SER A 283 27.40 -10.93 -28.04
CA SER A 283 28.26 -10.52 -29.16
C SER A 283 27.89 -9.17 -29.81
N LYS A 284 26.67 -8.66 -29.56
CA LYS A 284 26.15 -7.39 -30.06
C LYS A 284 26.10 -6.30 -28.98
N ASP A 285 26.34 -6.65 -27.72
CA ASP A 285 26.16 -5.76 -26.58
C ASP A 285 27.29 -4.72 -26.44
N GLY A 286 28.51 -5.04 -26.90
CA GLY A 286 29.65 -4.11 -26.94
C GLY A 286 30.17 -3.62 -25.58
N SER A 287 29.42 -3.88 -24.50
CA SER A 287 29.74 -3.58 -23.09
C SER A 287 30.86 -4.45 -22.53
N ASN A 288 30.98 -5.69 -23.02
CA ASN A 288 31.95 -6.69 -22.59
C ASN A 288 33.24 -6.68 -23.43
N ARG A 289 33.72 -5.50 -23.83
CA ARG A 289 35.07 -5.41 -24.40
C ARG A 289 36.06 -5.68 -23.27
N LEU A 290 36.62 -6.89 -23.25
CA LEU A 290 37.77 -7.24 -22.44
C LEU A 290 38.87 -6.20 -22.75
N VAL A 291 39.23 -5.41 -21.74
CA VAL A 291 40.43 -4.57 -21.74
C VAL A 291 41.63 -5.47 -21.50
#